data_AF-A0A913XRV3-F1
#
_entry.id   AF-A0A913XRV3-F1
#
_cell.length_a   1.000
_cell.length_b   1.000
_cell.length_c   1.000
_cell.angle_alpha   90.00
_cell.angle_beta   90.00
_cell.angle_gamma   90.00
#
_symmetry.space_group_name_H-M   'P 1'
#
loop_
_entity.id
_entity.type
_entity.pdbx_description
1 polymer ?
#
loop_
_entity_poly.entity_id
_entity_poly.type
_entity_poly.pdbx_seq_one_letter_code
_entity_poly.pdbx_strand_id
1 'polypeptide(L)'
;KKCVCKLLILFVCISLIVLPQTLRVDRGTETDVMTTIHCFLREKNGDLDDPTDSVLYGPSTQNKIERWWRELLERMEKFFKDQLKALVESGEYDSSSQSDRALLAYVYIPVVQKELDVFRECVWNNHRTRKQKKKELPAGVPEHIFHFPEQYGGEQCGIPITEEQLLEVAELSDVFDYDDDYLNAAVRKECQQHLPNVEEIEPKDAKDAYLYLKSNVDEDVFEIHTWNLQSFCAGFRVK
;
A
#
# COMPACT_ATOMS: atom_id res chain seq x y z
N LYS A 1 9.01 3.93 3.43
CA LYS A 1 8.83 5.26 2.79
C LYS A 1 8.74 5.13 1.27
N LYS A 2 9.60 4.31 0.62
CA LYS A 2 9.65 4.20 -0.84
C LYS A 2 8.49 3.51 -1.58
N CYS A 3 7.82 2.54 -0.94
CA CYS A 3 6.67 1.85 -1.54
C CYS A 3 5.33 2.56 -1.27
N VAL A 4 5.34 3.63 -0.48
CA VAL A 4 4.14 4.17 0.16
C VAL A 4 3.41 5.19 -0.73
N CYS A 5 4.15 5.88 -1.60
CA CYS A 5 3.59 6.87 -2.53
C CYS A 5 3.03 6.23 -3.81
N LYS A 6 3.62 5.13 -4.29
CA LYS A 6 3.12 4.39 -5.47
C LYS A 6 1.70 3.86 -5.26
N LEU A 7 1.38 3.41 -4.05
CA LEU A 7 0.09 2.80 -3.73
C LEU A 7 -1.05 3.81 -3.73
N LEU A 8 -0.84 5.08 -3.36
CA LEU A 8 -1.95 5.99 -3.05
C LEU A 8 -2.68 6.58 -4.27
N ILE A 9 -1.99 6.86 -5.39
CA ILE A 9 -2.69 7.26 -6.63
C ILE A 9 -3.21 6.05 -7.38
N LEU A 10 -2.49 4.92 -7.41
CA LEU A 10 -3.06 3.71 -7.99
C LEU A 10 -4.32 3.28 -7.24
N PHE A 11 -4.32 3.23 -5.90
CA PHE A 11 -5.50 2.80 -5.15
C PHE A 11 -6.68 3.77 -5.29
N VAL A 12 -6.45 5.09 -5.36
CA VAL A 12 -7.52 6.08 -5.56
C VAL A 12 -8.04 6.06 -7.01
N CYS A 13 -7.16 5.99 -8.01
CA CYS A 13 -7.56 5.94 -9.42
C CYS A 13 -8.17 4.59 -9.81
N ILE A 14 -7.68 3.48 -9.26
CA ILE A 14 -8.18 2.11 -9.53
C ILE A 14 -9.51 1.87 -8.79
N SER A 15 -9.68 2.36 -7.56
CA SER A 15 -10.90 2.08 -6.79
C SER A 15 -12.06 3.03 -7.11
N LEU A 16 -11.79 4.25 -7.61
CA LEU A 16 -12.82 5.26 -7.85
C LEU A 16 -12.99 5.66 -9.33
N ILE A 17 -12.09 5.27 -10.24
CA ILE A 17 -12.16 5.60 -11.68
C ILE A 17 -12.29 7.13 -11.91
N VAL A 18 -11.71 7.92 -11.02
CA VAL A 18 -11.80 9.39 -11.04
C VAL A 18 -10.41 10.00 -10.85
N LEU A 19 -10.03 10.89 -11.76
CA LEU A 19 -8.81 11.70 -11.69
C LEU A 19 -9.11 13.04 -10.99
N PRO A 20 -8.26 13.50 -10.05
CA PRO A 20 -8.36 14.86 -9.56
C PRO A 20 -8.05 15.88 -10.68
N GLN A 21 -8.62 17.09 -10.62
CA GLN A 21 -8.24 18.17 -11.55
C GLN A 21 -6.82 18.69 -11.31
N THR A 22 -6.36 18.64 -10.07
CA THR A 22 -5.06 19.16 -9.67
C THR A 22 -4.41 18.21 -8.67
N LEU A 23 -3.17 17.83 -8.94
CA LEU A 23 -2.38 16.98 -8.08
C LEU A 23 -1.34 17.82 -7.34
N ARG A 24 -1.34 17.77 -6.00
CA ARG A 24 -0.31 18.41 -5.17
C ARG A 24 0.67 17.40 -4.62
N VAL A 25 1.96 17.62 -4.84
CA VAL A 25 3.04 16.69 -4.45
C VAL A 25 4.24 17.42 -3.86
N ASP A 26 5.09 16.67 -3.13
CA ASP A 26 6.43 17.16 -2.82
C ASP A 26 7.40 16.87 -3.98
N ARG A 27 8.65 17.33 -3.85
CA ARG A 27 9.68 17.08 -4.86
C ARG A 27 10.50 15.85 -4.46
N GLY A 28 10.02 14.68 -4.85
CA GLY A 28 10.70 13.40 -4.68
C GLY A 28 10.67 12.56 -5.97
N THR A 29 11.61 11.64 -6.09
CA THR A 29 11.69 10.75 -7.28
C THR A 29 10.47 9.84 -7.44
N GLU A 30 9.79 9.51 -6.33
CA GLU A 30 8.55 8.71 -6.35
C GLU A 30 7.33 9.54 -6.76
N THR A 31 7.31 10.82 -6.39
CA THR A 31 6.26 11.75 -6.80
C THR A 31 6.39 12.20 -8.25
N ASP A 32 7.58 12.04 -8.85
CA ASP A 32 7.79 12.30 -10.28
C ASP A 32 7.04 11.27 -11.13
N VAL A 33 7.13 9.98 -10.82
CA VAL A 33 6.35 8.93 -11.53
C VAL A 33 4.85 9.22 -11.43
N MET A 34 4.40 9.60 -10.24
CA MET A 34 3.00 9.95 -9.96
C MET A 34 2.54 11.18 -10.75
N THR A 35 3.41 12.20 -10.86
CA THR A 35 3.20 13.39 -11.67
C THR A 35 3.09 13.03 -13.14
N THR A 36 4.00 12.19 -13.65
CA THR A 36 3.98 11.74 -15.05
C THR A 36 2.69 11.02 -15.41
N ILE A 37 2.23 10.09 -14.56
CA ILE A 37 0.95 9.38 -14.74
C ILE A 37 -0.22 10.38 -14.77
N HIS A 38 -0.23 11.34 -13.85
CA HIS A 38 -1.27 12.35 -13.79
C HIS A 38 -1.31 13.20 -15.06
N CYS A 39 -0.16 13.72 -15.49
CA CYS A 39 -0.05 14.52 -16.71
C CYS A 39 -0.49 13.74 -17.95
N PHE A 40 -0.10 12.47 -18.08
CA PHE A 40 -0.53 11.61 -19.19
C PHE A 40 -2.05 11.47 -19.26
N LEU A 41 -2.71 11.20 -18.12
CA LEU A 41 -4.17 11.09 -18.07
C LEU A 41 -4.86 12.44 -18.33
N ARG A 42 -4.28 13.56 -17.87
CA ARG A 42 -4.77 14.92 -18.16
C ARG A 42 -4.63 15.27 -19.65
N GLU A 43 -3.55 14.86 -20.30
CA GLU A 43 -3.35 15.03 -21.73
C GLU A 43 -4.44 14.34 -22.54
N LYS A 44 -4.80 13.10 -22.16
CA LYS A 44 -5.90 12.34 -22.80
C LYS A 44 -7.27 12.98 -22.62
N ASN A 45 -7.48 13.73 -21.53
CA ASN A 45 -8.70 14.49 -21.30
C ASN A 45 -8.79 15.75 -22.19
N GLY A 46 -7.64 16.30 -22.61
CA GLY A 46 -7.55 17.37 -23.60
C GLY A 46 -8.09 18.73 -23.17
N ASP A 47 -8.21 18.98 -21.86
CA ASP A 47 -8.75 20.23 -21.29
C ASP A 47 -7.69 21.27 -20.91
N LEU A 48 -6.41 20.93 -21.03
CA LEU A 48 -5.27 21.82 -20.78
C LEU A 48 -4.35 21.90 -22.00
N ASP A 49 -3.78 23.09 -22.24
CA ASP A 49 -2.72 23.29 -23.23
C ASP A 49 -1.40 22.64 -22.77
N ASP A 50 -1.10 22.69 -21.46
CA ASP A 50 0.02 22.02 -20.82
C ASP A 50 -0.47 21.17 -19.63
N PRO A 51 -0.38 19.82 -19.70
CA PRO A 51 -0.79 18.95 -18.60
C PRO A 51 -0.04 19.21 -17.29
N THR A 52 1.17 19.78 -17.32
CA THR A 52 1.97 20.05 -16.11
C THR A 52 1.38 21.15 -15.24
N ASP A 53 0.52 22.01 -15.78
CA ASP A 53 -0.23 23.03 -15.02
C ASP A 53 -1.20 22.42 -14.00
N SER A 54 -1.55 21.14 -14.17
CA SER A 54 -2.33 20.38 -13.20
C SER A 54 -1.53 19.95 -11.96
N VAL A 55 -0.21 20.15 -11.93
CA VAL A 55 0.65 19.69 -10.83
C VAL A 55 1.21 20.83 -10.00
N LEU A 56 0.89 20.81 -8.70
CA LEU A 56 1.35 21.79 -7.72
C LEU A 56 2.42 21.19 -6.82
N TYR A 57 3.64 21.72 -6.93
CA TYR A 57 4.72 21.35 -6.01
C TYR A 57 4.69 22.19 -4.73
N GLY A 58 4.81 21.52 -3.58
CA GLY A 58 4.87 22.21 -2.28
C GLY A 58 5.70 21.46 -1.24
N PRO A 59 6.07 22.12 -0.13
CA PRO A 59 6.81 21.48 0.96
C PRO A 59 5.97 20.40 1.66
N SER A 60 6.61 19.30 2.04
CA SER A 60 5.96 18.13 2.65
C SER A 60 5.18 18.48 3.93
N THR A 61 5.68 19.46 4.70
CA THR A 61 5.11 19.93 5.98
C THR A 61 3.71 20.51 5.88
N GLN A 62 3.22 20.79 4.67
CA GLN A 62 1.85 21.25 4.42
C GLN A 62 0.92 20.15 3.90
N ASN A 63 1.43 18.95 3.64
CA ASN A 63 0.66 17.84 3.10
C ASN A 63 -0.14 17.17 4.22
N LYS A 64 -1.47 17.13 4.06
CA LYS A 64 -2.40 16.53 5.04
C LYS A 64 -2.15 15.03 5.23
N ILE A 65 -1.51 14.39 4.25
CA ILE A 65 -1.18 12.97 4.29
C ILE A 65 -0.17 12.65 5.40
N GLU A 66 0.74 13.55 5.75
CA GLU A 66 1.69 13.32 6.86
C GLU A 66 0.95 13.24 8.21
N ARG A 67 -0.13 14.01 8.36
CA ARG A 67 -0.98 13.93 9.56
C ARG A 67 -1.72 12.60 9.61
N TRP A 68 -2.27 12.14 8.48
CA TRP A 68 -2.90 10.84 8.37
C TRP A 68 -1.94 9.73 8.78
N TRP A 69 -0.74 9.71 8.23
CA TRP A 69 0.31 8.74 8.56
C TRP A 69 0.70 8.79 10.03
N ARG A 70 0.82 9.97 10.64
CA ARG A 70 1.13 10.07 12.07
C ARG A 70 0.03 9.45 12.93
N GLU A 71 -1.23 9.76 12.67
CA GLU A 71 -2.35 9.21 13.43
C GLU A 71 -2.47 7.68 13.24
N LEU A 72 -2.20 7.19 12.03
CA LEU A 72 -2.13 5.76 11.74
C LEU A 72 -0.97 5.07 12.48
N LEU A 73 0.25 5.63 12.38
CA LEU A 73 1.44 5.09 13.02
C LEU A 73 1.26 5.07 14.54
N GLU A 74 0.80 6.15 15.17
CA GLU A 74 0.59 6.18 16.62
C GLU A 74 -0.29 5.03 17.13
N ARG A 75 -1.29 4.60 16.34
CA ARG A 75 -2.22 3.53 16.71
C ARG A 75 -1.67 2.13 16.41
N MET A 76 -1.06 1.93 15.24
CA MET A 76 -0.58 0.63 14.77
C MET A 76 0.81 0.29 15.32
N GLU A 77 1.67 1.30 15.44
CA GLU A 77 3.08 1.16 15.80
C GLU A 77 3.23 0.51 17.17
N LYS A 78 2.51 1.00 18.18
CA LYS A 78 2.62 0.43 19.53
C LYS A 78 2.17 -1.03 19.54
N PHE A 79 1.03 -1.31 18.91
CA PHE A 79 0.40 -2.61 18.97
C PHE A 79 1.23 -3.71 18.27
N PHE A 80 1.66 -3.48 17.03
CA PHE A 80 2.45 -4.47 16.30
C PHE A 80 3.91 -4.50 16.74
N LYS A 81 4.52 -3.36 17.14
CA LYS A 81 5.90 -3.39 17.64
C LYS A 81 6.04 -4.23 18.89
N ASP A 82 5.08 -4.18 19.81
CA ASP A 82 5.17 -4.96 21.04
C ASP A 82 5.13 -6.47 20.74
N GLN A 83 4.30 -6.91 19.79
CA GLN A 83 4.28 -8.31 19.32
C GLN A 83 5.58 -8.72 18.62
N LEU A 84 6.07 -7.90 17.68
CA LEU A 84 7.29 -8.20 16.92
C LEU A 84 8.53 -8.19 17.81
N LYS A 85 8.62 -7.26 18.77
CA LYS A 85 9.69 -7.25 19.77
C LYS A 85 9.68 -8.51 20.62
N ALA A 86 8.51 -8.97 21.06
CA ALA A 86 8.40 -10.20 21.82
C ALA A 86 8.95 -11.41 21.04
N LEU A 87 8.72 -11.49 19.72
CA LEU A 87 9.30 -12.54 18.86
C LEU A 87 10.83 -12.46 18.79
N VAL A 88 11.39 -11.25 18.67
CA VAL A 88 12.84 -11.05 18.65
C VAL A 88 13.47 -11.39 20.00
N GLU A 89 12.89 -10.91 21.10
CA GLU A 89 13.40 -11.09 22.46
C GLU A 89 13.34 -12.55 22.93
N SER A 90 12.34 -13.30 22.46
CA SER A 90 12.23 -14.74 22.73
C SER A 90 13.14 -15.60 21.85
N GLY A 91 13.76 -15.02 20.81
CA GLY A 91 14.57 -15.76 19.84
C GLY A 91 13.75 -16.52 18.79
N GLU A 92 12.43 -16.30 18.76
CA GLU A 92 11.50 -16.94 17.83
C GLU A 92 11.52 -16.30 16.43
N TYR A 93 12.16 -15.15 16.26
CA TYR A 93 12.32 -14.51 14.95
C TYR A 93 13.78 -14.10 14.72
N ASP A 94 14.33 -14.56 13.59
CA ASP A 94 15.61 -14.11 13.06
C ASP A 94 15.43 -13.37 11.72
N SER A 95 15.81 -12.09 11.71
CA SER A 95 15.82 -11.26 10.50
C SER A 95 16.75 -11.74 9.39
N SER A 96 17.75 -12.57 9.72
CA SER A 96 18.68 -13.14 8.74
C SER A 96 18.10 -14.36 8.02
N SER A 97 17.11 -15.01 8.63
CA SER A 97 16.43 -16.19 8.08
C SER A 97 15.44 -15.81 6.99
N GLN A 98 15.48 -16.52 5.86
CA GLN A 98 14.51 -16.34 4.78
C GLN A 98 13.14 -16.94 5.13
N SER A 99 13.11 -18.07 5.83
CA SER A 99 11.86 -18.70 6.28
C SER A 99 11.13 -17.80 7.25
N ASP A 100 11.82 -17.27 8.26
CA ASP A 100 11.21 -16.38 9.26
C ASP A 100 10.63 -15.12 8.63
N ARG A 101 11.36 -14.49 7.71
CA ARG A 101 10.87 -13.30 6.97
C ARG A 101 9.63 -13.62 6.14
N ALA A 102 9.60 -14.77 5.48
CA ALA A 102 8.49 -15.19 4.63
C ALA A 102 7.25 -15.57 5.45
N LEU A 103 7.41 -16.34 6.53
CA LEU A 103 6.31 -16.68 7.43
C LEU A 103 5.74 -15.43 8.10
N LEU A 104 6.61 -14.50 8.52
CA LEU A 104 6.18 -13.23 9.09
C LEU A 104 5.40 -12.42 8.06
N ALA A 105 5.90 -12.32 6.82
CA ALA A 105 5.23 -11.62 5.73
C ALA A 105 3.85 -12.21 5.44
N TYR A 106 3.73 -13.55 5.40
CA TYR A 106 2.46 -14.23 5.14
C TYR A 106 1.38 -13.89 6.16
N VAL A 107 1.73 -13.83 7.45
CA VAL A 107 0.76 -13.52 8.52
C VAL A 107 0.54 -12.02 8.67
N TYR A 108 1.60 -11.23 8.81
CA TYR A 108 1.48 -9.84 9.23
C TYR A 108 1.06 -8.91 8.10
N ILE A 109 1.38 -9.20 6.83
CA ILE A 109 0.96 -8.30 5.73
C ILE A 109 -0.57 -8.27 5.58
N PRO A 110 -1.29 -9.41 5.48
CA PRO A 110 -2.76 -9.39 5.42
C PRO A 110 -3.41 -8.77 6.66
N VAL A 111 -2.89 -9.08 7.86
CA VAL A 111 -3.41 -8.54 9.12
C VAL A 111 -3.24 -7.02 9.19
N VAL A 112 -2.06 -6.51 8.85
CA VAL A 112 -1.80 -5.07 8.81
C VAL A 112 -2.65 -4.41 7.73
N GLN A 113 -2.76 -5.01 6.55
CA GLN A 113 -3.58 -4.49 5.45
C GLN A 113 -5.05 -4.33 5.88
N LYS A 114 -5.63 -5.35 6.53
CA LYS A 114 -6.99 -5.28 7.07
C LYS A 114 -7.15 -4.15 8.08
N GLU A 115 -6.20 -3.95 8.99
CA GLU A 115 -6.25 -2.84 9.93
C GLU A 115 -6.12 -1.47 9.25
N LEU A 116 -5.34 -1.38 8.17
CA LEU A 116 -5.25 -0.17 7.34
C LEU A 116 -6.59 0.15 6.68
N ASP A 117 -7.28 -0.85 6.14
CA ASP A 117 -8.59 -0.69 5.49
C ASP A 117 -9.66 -0.30 6.52
N VAL A 118 -9.71 -0.97 7.68
CA VAL A 118 -10.59 -0.60 8.79
C VAL A 118 -10.32 0.82 9.28
N PHE A 119 -9.05 1.22 9.40
CA PHE A 119 -8.71 2.58 9.79
C PHE A 119 -9.18 3.61 8.76
N ARG A 120 -8.96 3.35 7.46
CA ARG A 120 -9.43 4.20 6.37
C ARG A 120 -10.94 4.38 6.43
N GLU A 121 -11.68 3.28 6.42
CA GLU A 121 -13.14 3.29 6.29
C GLU A 121 -13.84 3.77 7.56
N CYS A 122 -13.48 3.22 8.71
CA CYS A 122 -14.23 3.44 9.94
C CYS A 122 -13.73 4.66 10.75
N VAL A 123 -12.43 4.97 10.69
CA VAL A 123 -11.84 6.01 11.54
C VAL A 123 -11.60 7.29 10.75
N TRP A 124 -10.81 7.22 9.68
CA TRP A 124 -10.37 8.40 8.98
C TRP A 124 -11.45 9.00 8.08
N ASN A 125 -12.14 8.20 7.27
CA ASN A 125 -13.16 8.78 6.39
C ASN A 125 -14.36 9.35 7.17
N ASN A 126 -14.61 8.81 8.36
CA ASN A 126 -15.73 9.18 9.22
C ASN A 126 -15.40 10.20 10.34
N HIS A 127 -14.13 10.60 10.52
CA HIS A 127 -13.80 11.57 11.58
C HIS A 127 -14.37 12.96 11.27
N ARG A 128 -14.91 13.65 12.29
CA ARG A 128 -15.39 15.02 12.10
C ARG A 128 -14.23 16.02 12.18
N THR A 129 -13.92 16.66 11.07
CA THR A 129 -12.95 17.76 11.02
C THR A 129 -13.58 19.06 11.54
N ARG A 130 -12.87 19.74 12.45
CA ARG A 130 -13.28 21.03 13.02
C ARG A 130 -12.90 22.20 12.10
N LYS A 131 -13.78 23.21 12.01
CA LYS A 131 -13.52 24.48 11.31
C LYS A 131 -12.32 25.21 11.92
N GLN A 132 -11.36 25.61 11.09
CA GLN A 132 -10.19 26.40 11.49
C GLN A 132 -10.32 27.83 10.95
N LYS A 133 -10.22 28.85 11.83
CA LYS A 133 -10.49 30.26 11.47
C LYS A 133 -9.63 30.82 10.33
N LYS A 134 -8.44 30.26 10.09
CA LYS A 134 -7.46 30.74 9.10
C LYS A 134 -7.36 29.85 7.86
N LYS A 135 -8.25 28.87 7.69
CA LYS A 135 -8.21 27.95 6.54
C LYS A 135 -9.57 27.88 5.88
N GLU A 136 -9.58 28.05 4.56
CA GLU A 136 -10.72 27.81 3.69
C GLU A 136 -10.81 26.32 3.39
N LEU A 137 -11.16 25.53 4.41
CA LEU A 137 -11.37 24.09 4.28
C LEU A 137 -12.76 23.73 4.80
N PRO A 138 -13.46 22.81 4.12
CA PRO A 138 -14.75 22.34 4.58
C PRO A 138 -14.58 21.66 5.94
N ALA A 139 -15.54 21.92 6.83
CA ALA A 139 -15.59 21.34 8.16
C ALA A 139 -16.76 20.36 8.21
N GLY A 140 -16.50 19.14 8.65
CA GLY A 140 -17.48 18.06 8.53
C GLY A 140 -16.80 16.69 8.48
N VAL A 141 -17.56 15.69 8.09
CA VAL A 141 -17.07 14.31 7.92
C VAL A 141 -16.53 14.18 6.49
N PRO A 142 -15.26 13.77 6.28
CA PRO A 142 -14.65 13.65 4.96
C PRO A 142 -15.50 12.86 3.96
N GLU A 143 -16.02 11.70 4.36
CA GLU A 143 -16.87 10.86 3.52
C GLU A 143 -18.10 11.61 3.02
N HIS A 144 -18.75 12.38 3.90
CA HIS A 144 -19.93 13.16 3.55
C HIS A 144 -19.58 14.40 2.71
N ILE A 145 -18.43 15.03 2.96
CA ILE A 145 -17.97 16.17 2.15
C ILE A 145 -17.65 15.69 0.72
N PHE A 146 -17.05 14.51 0.58
CA PHE A 146 -16.72 13.92 -0.72
C PHE A 146 -17.98 13.61 -1.56
N HIS A 147 -19.02 13.03 -0.94
CA HIS A 147 -20.25 12.67 -1.65
C HIS A 147 -21.24 13.83 -1.87
N PHE A 148 -21.16 14.89 -1.06
CA PHE A 148 -22.09 16.02 -1.11
C PHE A 148 -21.35 17.37 -1.02
N PRO A 149 -20.43 17.66 -1.95
CA PRO A 149 -19.59 18.85 -1.89
C PRO A 149 -20.42 20.15 -1.90
N GLU A 150 -21.59 20.15 -2.56
CA GLU A 150 -22.47 21.31 -2.70
C GLU A 150 -23.00 21.81 -1.34
N GLN A 151 -23.21 20.90 -0.39
CA GLN A 151 -23.65 21.24 0.97
C GLN A 151 -22.59 21.99 1.78
N TYR A 152 -21.33 21.94 1.34
CA TYR A 152 -20.19 22.61 1.96
C TYR A 152 -19.66 23.77 1.12
N GLY A 153 -20.39 24.18 0.07
CA GLY A 153 -20.00 25.24 -0.86
C GLY A 153 -18.88 24.83 -1.83
N GLY A 154 -18.68 23.53 -2.02
CA GLY A 154 -17.81 22.98 -3.05
C GLY A 154 -18.62 22.47 -4.25
N GLU A 155 -17.91 21.90 -5.22
CA GLU A 155 -18.47 21.27 -6.41
C GLU A 155 -17.70 19.98 -6.73
N GLN A 156 -18.28 19.11 -7.54
CA GLN A 156 -17.64 17.88 -7.95
C GLN A 156 -16.59 18.15 -9.04
N CYS A 157 -15.32 18.07 -8.66
CA CYS A 157 -14.17 18.33 -9.55
C CYS A 157 -13.49 17.05 -10.08
N GLY A 158 -14.12 15.89 -9.92
CA GLY A 158 -13.56 14.62 -10.37
C GLY A 158 -13.72 14.43 -11.88
N ILE A 159 -12.65 14.07 -12.57
CA ILE A 159 -12.68 13.76 -14.01
C ILE A 159 -12.82 12.25 -14.16
N PRO A 160 -13.84 11.74 -14.86
CA PRO A 160 -13.99 10.30 -15.08
C PRO A 160 -12.87 9.79 -15.99
N ILE A 161 -12.28 8.65 -15.63
CA ILE A 161 -11.29 7.93 -16.44
C ILE A 161 -11.97 6.67 -17.02
N THR A 162 -11.50 6.12 -18.13
CA THR A 162 -11.95 4.80 -18.60
C THR A 162 -11.00 3.68 -18.19
N GLU A 163 -11.50 2.44 -18.15
CA GLU A 163 -10.66 1.26 -17.83
C GLU A 163 -9.51 1.10 -18.83
N GLU A 164 -9.72 1.43 -20.11
CA GLU A 164 -8.68 1.37 -21.14
C GLU A 164 -7.55 2.37 -20.88
N GLN A 165 -7.86 3.58 -20.42
CA GLN A 165 -6.85 4.58 -20.07
C GLN A 165 -6.01 4.14 -18.87
N LEU A 166 -6.62 3.43 -17.91
CA LEU A 166 -5.90 2.86 -16.76
C LEU A 166 -4.95 1.74 -17.20
N LEU A 167 -5.39 0.84 -18.09
CA LEU A 167 -4.56 -0.23 -18.64
C LEU A 167 -3.40 0.33 -19.48
N GLU A 168 -3.63 1.36 -20.29
CA GLU A 168 -2.58 2.01 -21.08
C GLU A 168 -1.49 2.62 -20.18
N VAL A 169 -1.89 3.31 -19.11
CA VAL A 169 -0.95 3.85 -18.11
C VAL A 169 -0.22 2.74 -17.39
N ALA A 170 -0.90 1.65 -17.04
CA ALA A 170 -0.33 0.49 -16.37
C ALA A 170 0.84 -0.09 -17.17
N GLU A 171 0.64 -0.33 -18.46
CA GLU A 171 1.65 -0.85 -19.39
C GLU A 171 2.83 0.11 -19.57
N LEU A 172 2.55 1.42 -19.75
CA LEU A 172 3.59 2.41 -20.03
C LEU A 172 4.43 2.81 -18.81
N SER A 173 3.85 2.73 -17.62
CA SER A 173 4.50 3.19 -16.40
C SER A 173 5.41 2.15 -15.75
N ASP A 174 5.39 0.90 -16.23
CA ASP A 174 6.12 -0.24 -15.64
C ASP A 174 5.82 -0.41 -14.14
N VAL A 175 4.68 0.14 -13.68
CA VAL A 175 4.30 0.15 -12.26
C VAL A 175 3.87 -1.26 -11.81
N PHE A 176 3.42 -2.10 -12.75
CA PHE A 176 2.95 -3.46 -12.51
C PHE A 176 4.01 -4.55 -12.70
N ASP A 177 5.26 -4.20 -13.05
CA ASP A 177 6.32 -5.19 -13.33
C ASP A 177 7.10 -5.63 -12.08
N TYR A 178 6.58 -5.32 -10.89
CA TYR A 178 7.02 -5.97 -9.67
C TYR A 178 6.11 -7.19 -9.48
N ASP A 179 6.69 -8.39 -9.38
CA ASP A 179 6.00 -9.58 -8.85
C ASP A 179 5.11 -9.14 -7.67
N ASP A 180 3.81 -9.05 -7.93
CA ASP A 180 2.79 -8.46 -7.04
C ASP A 180 2.69 -9.25 -5.72
N ASP A 181 3.29 -10.44 -5.74
CA ASP A 181 3.39 -11.33 -4.61
C ASP A 181 4.69 -11.11 -3.84
N TYR A 182 4.57 -10.50 -2.66
CA TYR A 182 5.64 -10.40 -1.66
C TYR A 182 6.12 -11.76 -1.14
N LEU A 183 5.49 -12.86 -1.57
CA LEU A 183 5.84 -14.23 -1.29
C LEU A 183 5.98 -15.04 -2.58
N ASN A 184 6.89 -16.00 -2.55
CA ASN A 184 6.94 -17.03 -3.58
C ASN A 184 5.66 -17.89 -3.52
N ALA A 185 5.08 -18.18 -4.68
CA ALA A 185 3.88 -19.01 -4.81
C ALA A 185 3.97 -20.38 -4.10
N ALA A 186 5.14 -21.03 -4.09
CA ALA A 186 5.36 -22.29 -3.40
C ALA A 186 5.26 -22.13 -1.87
N VAL A 187 5.92 -21.10 -1.33
CA VAL A 187 5.86 -20.76 0.10
C VAL A 187 4.44 -20.38 0.50
N ARG A 188 3.76 -19.55 -0.30
CA ARG A 188 2.37 -19.15 -0.08
C ARG A 188 1.46 -20.38 -0.01
N LYS A 189 1.60 -21.31 -0.97
CA LYS A 189 0.80 -22.53 -1.02
C LYS A 189 1.04 -23.43 0.20
N GLU A 190 2.27 -23.51 0.66
CA GLU A 190 2.60 -24.26 1.88
C GLU A 190 1.96 -23.62 3.11
N CYS A 191 2.14 -22.31 3.30
CA CYS A 191 1.51 -21.58 4.41
C CYS A 191 -0.02 -21.70 4.39
N GLN A 192 -0.64 -21.65 3.20
CA GLN A 192 -2.09 -21.82 3.03
C GLN A 192 -2.62 -23.20 3.43
N GLN A 193 -1.81 -24.26 3.35
CA GLN A 193 -2.23 -25.59 3.81
C GLN A 193 -2.46 -25.62 5.33
N HIS A 194 -1.62 -24.88 6.07
CA HIS A 194 -1.67 -24.84 7.53
C HIS A 194 -2.58 -23.72 8.06
N LEU A 195 -2.63 -22.59 7.35
CA LEU A 195 -3.33 -21.38 7.75
C LEU A 195 -4.09 -20.75 6.56
N PRO A 196 -5.17 -21.38 6.08
CA PRO A 196 -5.87 -20.95 4.87
C PRO A 196 -6.55 -19.58 5.00
N ASN A 197 -7.04 -19.24 6.20
CA ASN A 197 -7.86 -18.06 6.45
C ASN A 197 -7.06 -16.92 7.11
N VAL A 198 -5.92 -16.56 6.53
CA VAL A 198 -5.05 -15.52 7.10
C VAL A 198 -5.73 -14.15 7.24
N GLU A 199 -6.73 -13.86 6.40
CA GLU A 199 -7.52 -12.63 6.42
C GLU A 199 -8.49 -12.54 7.61
N GLU A 200 -8.86 -13.68 8.21
CA GLU A 200 -9.74 -13.75 9.37
C GLU A 200 -9.01 -13.49 10.69
N ILE A 201 -7.67 -13.58 10.68
CA ILE A 201 -6.84 -13.42 11.87
C ILE A 201 -7.05 -12.03 12.46
N GLU A 202 -7.35 -11.99 13.75
CA GLU A 202 -7.40 -10.73 14.48
C GLU A 202 -5.98 -10.25 14.80
N PRO A 203 -5.74 -8.94 14.83
CA PRO A 203 -4.39 -8.40 15.07
C PRO A 203 -3.71 -8.92 16.33
N LYS A 204 -4.48 -9.22 17.38
CA LYS A 204 -3.97 -9.73 18.67
C LYS A 204 -3.44 -11.16 18.58
N ASP A 205 -3.93 -11.93 17.62
CA ASP A 205 -3.61 -13.35 17.43
C ASP A 205 -2.51 -13.55 16.38
N ALA A 206 -2.06 -12.47 15.71
CA ALA A 206 -1.06 -12.52 14.64
C ALA A 206 0.27 -13.16 15.07
N LYS A 207 0.75 -12.84 16.28
CA LYS A 207 1.94 -13.47 16.86
C LYS A 207 1.76 -14.98 17.05
N ASP A 208 0.62 -15.41 17.57
CA ASP A 208 0.36 -16.82 17.84
C ASP A 208 0.18 -17.61 16.54
N ALA A 209 -0.45 -17.00 15.52
CA ALA A 209 -0.55 -17.56 14.18
C ALA A 209 0.82 -17.71 13.49
N TYR A 210 1.73 -16.75 13.68
CA TYR A 210 3.11 -16.86 13.20
C TYR A 210 3.85 -18.04 13.86
N LEU A 211 3.77 -18.17 15.18
CA LEU A 211 4.41 -19.27 15.92
C LEU A 211 3.83 -20.63 15.52
N TYR A 212 2.52 -20.69 15.26
CA TYR A 212 1.86 -21.88 14.74
C TYR A 212 2.42 -22.27 13.38
N LEU A 213 2.53 -21.34 12.43
CA LEU A 213 3.12 -21.63 11.12
C LEU A 213 4.57 -22.08 11.24
N LYS A 214 5.38 -21.39 12.05
CA LYS A 214 6.79 -21.75 12.26
C LYS A 214 6.97 -23.17 12.80
N SER A 215 6.01 -23.66 13.58
CA SER A 215 6.07 -25.02 14.15
C SER A 215 5.57 -26.11 13.20
N ASN A 216 4.84 -25.77 12.13
CA ASN A 216 4.12 -26.73 11.29
C ASN A 216 4.53 -26.72 9.81
N VAL A 217 5.15 -25.65 9.33
CA VAL A 217 5.61 -25.53 7.94
C VAL A 217 6.89 -26.34 7.75
N ASP A 218 6.97 -27.06 6.64
CA ASP A 218 8.18 -27.76 6.21
C ASP A 218 9.27 -26.76 5.78
N GLU A 219 10.41 -26.76 6.49
CA GLU A 219 11.54 -25.86 6.21
C GLU A 219 12.15 -26.10 4.82
N ASP A 220 12.00 -27.32 4.27
CA ASP A 220 12.55 -27.70 2.97
C ASP A 220 11.97 -26.84 1.82
N VAL A 221 10.75 -26.31 1.98
CA VAL A 221 10.10 -25.44 0.98
C VAL A 221 10.86 -24.12 0.77
N PHE A 222 11.63 -23.67 1.78
CA PHE A 222 12.46 -22.49 1.67
C PHE A 222 13.85 -22.79 1.06
N GLU A 223 14.30 -24.04 1.07
CA GLU A 223 15.60 -24.46 0.51
C GLU A 223 15.54 -24.85 -0.98
N ILE A 224 14.41 -25.36 -1.49
CA ILE A 224 14.23 -25.86 -2.87
C ILE A 224 14.60 -24.80 -3.93
N HIS A 225 14.53 -23.51 -3.60
CA HIS A 225 14.89 -22.43 -4.52
C HIS A 225 16.39 -22.05 -4.53
N THR A 226 17.21 -22.57 -3.61
CA THR A 226 18.67 -22.48 -3.72
C THR A 226 19.22 -23.56 -4.68
N TRP A 227 18.59 -24.74 -4.71
CA TRP A 227 18.95 -25.86 -5.58
C TRP A 227 18.63 -25.63 -7.06
N ASN A 228 17.67 -24.78 -7.40
CA ASN A 228 17.38 -24.46 -8.81
C ASN A 228 18.46 -23.57 -9.46
N LEU A 229 19.18 -22.74 -8.70
CA LEU A 229 20.33 -22.00 -9.21
C LEU A 229 21.61 -22.85 -9.24
N GLN A 230 21.84 -23.69 -8.22
CA GLN A 230 23.01 -24.56 -8.19
C GLN A 230 22.92 -25.74 -9.16
N SER A 231 21.74 -26.34 -9.36
CA SER A 231 21.54 -27.42 -10.35
C SER A 231 21.59 -26.92 -11.80
N PHE A 232 21.18 -25.66 -12.05
CA PHE A 232 21.35 -25.03 -13.37
C PHE A 232 22.83 -24.73 -13.67
N CYS A 233 23.62 -24.36 -12.67
CA CYS A 233 25.08 -24.22 -12.83
C CYS A 233 25.84 -25.55 -12.90
N ALA A 234 25.32 -26.64 -12.31
CA ALA A 234 25.94 -27.97 -12.38
C ALA A 234 25.79 -28.64 -13.76
N GLY A 235 24.85 -28.18 -14.59
CA GLY A 235 24.65 -28.64 -15.98
C GLY A 235 25.64 -28.07 -17.01
N PHE A 236 26.42 -27.04 -16.65
CA PHE A 236 27.48 -26.48 -17.49
C PHE A 236 28.87 -26.86 -16.93
N ARG A 237 29.19 -28.15 -16.96
CA ARG A 237 30.58 -28.62 -16.90
C ARG A 237 30.86 -29.61 -18.04
N VAL A 238 31.62 -29.10 -19.00
CA VAL A 238 32.54 -29.79 -19.93
C VAL A 238 31.91 -30.57 -21.09
N LYS A 239 31.99 -29.99 -22.29
CA LYS A 239 33.11 -30.27 -23.20
C LYS A 239 33.74 -28.97 -23.68
#